data_AF-A0A1F9B6Z4-F1
#
_entry.id   AF-A0A1F9B6Z4-F1
#
_cell.length_a   1.000
_cell.length_b   1.000
_cell.length_c   1.000
_cell.angle_alpha   90.00
_cell.angle_beta   90.00
_cell.angle_gamma   90.00
#
_symmetry.space_group_name_H-M   'P 1'
#
loop_
_entity.id
_entity.type
_entity.pdbx_description
1 polymer ?
#
loop_
_entity_poly.entity_id
_entity_poly.type
_entity_poly.pdbx_seq_one_letter_code
_entity_poly.pdbx_strand_id
1 'polypeptide(L)'
;MGYLSADGLALEVLIRENRLIPLSRPQPSKQPKPQKAKSLHTVSMASEAVKMVKNHLTGKDPVTGERKTVEKRMVDAKAGFSPTLKWRYEAKGIGDDRYRVIQFVEGGREPRMTRTWIVDLYSVKVTPENAAAKKLY
;
A
#
# COMPACT_ATOMS: atom_id res chain seq x y z
N MET A 1 49.64 9.05 17.29
CA MET A 1 49.36 8.51 15.94
C MET A 1 47.95 7.93 15.94
N GLY A 2 47.05 8.47 15.13
CA GLY A 2 45.77 7.83 14.77
C GLY A 2 44.50 8.46 15.36
N TYR A 3 43.81 9.26 14.55
CA TYR A 3 42.44 9.76 14.76
C TYR A 3 41.40 8.63 14.65
N LEU A 4 40.27 8.74 15.37
CA LEU A 4 38.93 8.87 14.76
C LEU A 4 37.85 9.11 15.81
N SER A 5 37.02 10.11 15.49
CA SER A 5 35.96 10.74 16.24
C SER A 5 34.70 9.89 16.45
N ALA A 6 33.82 10.49 17.24
CA ALA A 6 32.35 10.45 17.18
C ALA A 6 31.66 9.59 18.25
N ASP A 7 31.49 10.26 19.39
CA ASP A 7 30.19 10.61 19.96
C ASP A 7 29.03 9.60 19.88
N GLY A 8 28.48 9.33 21.06
CA GLY A 8 27.05 9.52 21.23
C GLY A 8 26.24 8.29 21.59
N LEU A 9 26.19 8.04 22.91
CA LEU A 9 24.95 7.82 23.67
C LEU A 9 24.06 6.64 23.23
N ALA A 10 24.18 5.52 23.93
CA ALA A 10 23.40 5.23 25.14
C ALA A 10 21.98 4.73 24.82
N LEU A 11 21.90 3.40 24.72
CA LEU A 11 20.96 2.50 25.38
C LEU A 11 19.61 3.03 25.90
N GLU A 12 18.64 2.14 25.72
CA GLU A 12 17.48 1.89 26.59
C GLU A 12 16.29 2.84 26.48
N VAL A 13 15.27 2.37 25.77
CA VAL A 13 13.88 2.70 26.11
C VAL A 13 13.24 1.43 26.64
N LEU A 14 13.42 1.22 27.94
CA LEU A 14 12.65 0.30 28.77
C LEU A 14 11.19 0.78 28.83
N ILE A 15 10.31 -0.03 28.26
CA ILE A 15 8.87 0.11 28.40
C ILE A 15 8.51 -0.35 29.82
N ARG A 16 8.21 0.59 30.72
CA ARG A 16 7.47 0.32 31.96
C ARG A 16 6.49 1.46 32.26
N GLU A 17 5.22 1.12 32.04
CA GLU A 17 4.04 1.37 32.89
C GLU A 17 3.96 2.67 33.71
N ASN A 18 2.83 3.36 33.50
CA ASN A 18 2.13 4.22 34.47
C ASN A 18 2.94 5.32 35.18
N ARG A 19 2.94 6.53 34.58
CA ARG A 19 2.59 7.81 35.24
C ARG A 19 2.74 8.99 34.27
N LEU A 20 1.69 9.80 34.19
CA LEU A 20 1.72 11.13 33.55
C LEU A 20 2.57 12.07 34.41
N ILE A 21 3.61 12.65 33.83
CA ILE A 21 4.26 13.85 34.37
C ILE A 21 4.45 14.84 33.21
N PRO A 22 3.66 15.93 33.14
CA PRO A 22 3.93 17.03 32.23
C PRO A 22 4.91 17.98 32.92
N LEU A 23 6.18 17.98 32.47
CA LEU A 23 7.15 19.00 32.87
C LEU A 23 7.37 19.96 31.70
N SER A 24 6.55 21.00 31.68
CA SER A 24 6.79 22.22 30.93
C SER A 24 8.08 22.89 31.43
N ARG A 25 9.01 23.20 30.53
CA ARG A 25 9.95 24.32 30.69
C ARG A 25 10.11 25.10 29.37
N PRO A 26 10.36 26.42 29.42
CA PRO A 26 10.02 27.34 28.35
C PRO A 26 11.21 27.79 27.48
N GLN A 27 10.93 27.93 26.17
CA GLN A 27 11.60 28.76 25.13
C GLN A 27 13.08 28.49 24.77
N PRO A 28 13.63 29.00 23.65
CA PRO A 28 13.02 29.70 22.49
C PRO A 28 13.41 29.12 21.10
N SER A 29 12.63 29.50 20.08
CA SER A 29 12.96 29.54 18.63
C SER A 29 13.87 28.44 18.02
N LYS A 30 13.27 27.54 17.23
CA LYS A 30 13.66 27.25 15.84
C LYS A 30 12.69 26.27 15.17
N GLN A 31 12.00 26.79 14.17
CA GLN A 31 11.29 26.13 13.07
C GLN A 31 10.16 25.12 13.42
N PRO A 32 8.96 25.29 12.81
CA PRO A 32 7.95 24.24 12.85
C PRO A 32 8.49 23.03 12.08
N LYS A 33 8.89 21.97 12.79
CA LYS A 33 8.89 20.63 12.20
C LYS A 33 7.44 20.35 11.80
N PRO A 34 7.13 20.00 10.53
CA PRO A 34 5.80 19.57 10.17
C PRO A 34 5.51 18.27 10.94
N GLN A 35 4.79 18.42 12.05
CA GLN A 35 4.21 17.32 12.79
C GLN A 35 3.29 16.58 11.85
N LYS A 36 3.70 15.36 11.47
CA LYS A 36 2.84 14.23 11.11
C LYS A 36 1.48 14.60 10.49
N ALA A 37 1.48 15.20 9.28
CA ALA A 37 0.33 15.17 8.39
C ALA A 37 0.22 13.81 7.65
N LYS A 38 0.61 12.71 8.30
CA LYS A 38 0.67 11.37 7.69
C LYS A 38 -0.65 10.60 7.72
N SER A 39 -1.78 11.17 8.17
CA SER A 39 -2.99 10.36 8.41
C SER A 39 -4.20 10.60 7.49
N LEU A 40 -4.31 11.73 6.78
CA LEU A 40 -5.42 11.94 5.83
C LEU A 40 -4.98 11.82 4.37
N HIS A 41 -3.87 12.48 4.01
CA HIS A 41 -3.38 12.50 2.64
C HIS A 41 -2.93 11.11 2.17
N THR A 42 -2.26 10.35 3.03
CA THR A 42 -1.78 8.98 2.72
C THR A 42 -2.93 7.98 2.53
N VAL A 43 -4.01 8.10 3.32
CA VAL A 43 -5.21 7.25 3.21
C VAL A 43 -5.99 7.58 1.94
N SER A 44 -6.08 8.87 1.59
CA SER A 44 -6.66 9.33 0.32
C SER A 44 -5.88 8.77 -0.87
N MET A 45 -4.55 8.93 -0.86
CA MET A 45 -3.66 8.47 -1.94
C MET A 45 -3.61 6.94 -2.05
N ALA A 46 -3.65 6.21 -0.93
CA ALA A 46 -3.74 4.76 -0.93
C ALA A 46 -5.06 4.28 -1.57
N SER A 47 -6.17 4.94 -1.26
CA SER A 47 -7.48 4.65 -1.85
C SER A 47 -7.50 4.95 -3.35
N GLU A 48 -6.85 6.03 -3.77
CA GLU A 48 -6.68 6.41 -5.17
C GLU A 48 -5.84 5.38 -5.94
N ALA A 49 -4.74 4.89 -5.35
CA ALA A 49 -3.94 3.82 -5.95
C ALA A 49 -4.76 2.54 -6.17
N VAL A 50 -5.60 2.16 -5.19
CA VAL A 50 -6.51 1.00 -5.35
C VAL A 50 -7.52 1.26 -6.47
N LYS A 51 -8.10 2.46 -6.53
CA LYS A 51 -9.06 2.84 -7.58
C LYS A 51 -8.43 2.77 -8.97
N MET A 52 -7.18 3.23 -9.12
CA MET A 52 -6.43 3.13 -10.36
C MET A 52 -6.24 1.68 -10.80
N VAL A 53 -5.87 0.78 -9.89
CA VAL A 53 -5.73 -0.66 -10.21
C VAL A 53 -7.07 -1.25 -10.65
N LYS A 54 -8.15 -0.97 -9.91
CA LYS A 54 -9.49 -1.47 -10.23
C LYS A 54 -9.95 -1.06 -11.62
N ASN A 55 -9.70 0.20 -11.99
CA ASN A 55 -10.09 0.79 -13.27
C ASN A 55 -9.11 0.51 -14.41
N HIS A 56 -7.95 -0.08 -14.11
CA HIS A 56 -6.95 -0.36 -15.13
C HIS A 56 -7.47 -1.38 -16.13
N LEU A 57 -7.31 -1.09 -17.42
CA LEU A 57 -7.69 -2.01 -18.49
C LEU A 57 -6.75 -3.21 -18.50
N THR A 58 -7.32 -4.41 -18.53
CA THR A 58 -6.58 -5.65 -18.69
C THR A 58 -6.45 -6.02 -20.17
N GLY A 59 -5.76 -7.11 -20.47
CA GLY A 59 -5.75 -7.74 -21.79
C GLY A 59 -7.17 -8.08 -22.27
N LYS A 60 -7.27 -8.44 -23.56
CA LYS A 60 -8.55 -8.85 -24.16
C LYS A 60 -9.09 -10.08 -23.43
N ASP A 61 -10.37 -10.04 -23.09
CA ASP A 61 -11.07 -11.19 -22.55
C ASP A 61 -11.11 -12.30 -23.63
N PRO A 62 -10.70 -13.54 -23.33
CA PRO A 62 -10.69 -14.62 -24.31
C PRO A 62 -12.09 -15.04 -24.76
N VAL A 63 -13.13 -14.75 -23.99
CA VAL A 63 -14.52 -15.10 -24.29
C VAL A 63 -15.20 -13.99 -25.07
N THR A 64 -15.09 -12.73 -24.62
CA THR A 64 -15.82 -11.60 -25.23
C THR A 64 -14.99 -10.79 -26.21
N GLY A 65 -13.66 -10.97 -26.25
CA GLY A 65 -12.74 -10.18 -27.09
C GLY A 65 -12.52 -8.73 -26.64
N GLU A 66 -13.33 -8.24 -25.70
CA GLU A 66 -13.27 -6.89 -25.16
C GLU A 66 -12.21 -6.74 -24.08
N ARG A 67 -11.63 -5.54 -23.97
CA ARG A 67 -10.79 -5.19 -22.81
C ARG A 67 -11.70 -4.85 -21.63
N LYS A 68 -11.52 -5.57 -20.52
CA LYS A 68 -12.24 -5.33 -19.27
C LYS A 68 -11.32 -4.66 -18.26
N THR A 69 -11.89 -3.98 -17.28
CA THR A 69 -11.13 -3.49 -16.13
C THR A 69 -10.78 -4.65 -15.20
N VAL A 70 -9.75 -4.46 -14.35
CA VAL A 70 -9.38 -5.46 -13.34
C VAL A 70 -10.60 -5.84 -12.50
N GLU A 71 -11.38 -4.85 -12.04
CA GLU A 71 -12.57 -5.10 -11.22
C GLU A 71 -13.62 -5.93 -11.95
N LYS A 72 -13.98 -5.57 -13.19
CA LYS A 72 -14.97 -6.32 -13.98
C LYS A 72 -14.53 -7.78 -14.18
N ARG A 73 -13.23 -8.00 -14.45
CA ARG A 73 -12.69 -9.35 -14.61
C ARG A 73 -12.72 -10.16 -13.30
N MET A 74 -12.59 -9.52 -12.15
CA MET A 74 -12.74 -10.20 -10.86
C MET A 74 -14.19 -10.55 -10.56
N VAL A 75 -15.14 -9.72 -10.97
CA VAL A 75 -16.58 -10.00 -10.85
C VAL A 75 -16.95 -11.18 -11.73
N ASP A 76 -16.50 -11.19 -12.98
CA ASP A 76 -16.73 -12.30 -13.91
C ASP A 76 -16.10 -13.61 -13.38
N ALA A 77 -14.88 -13.54 -12.85
CA ALA A 77 -14.24 -14.69 -12.20
C ALA A 77 -15.03 -15.13 -10.95
N LYS A 78 -15.53 -14.20 -10.13
CA LYS A 78 -16.33 -14.53 -8.96
C LYS A 78 -17.62 -15.29 -9.35
N ALA A 79 -18.26 -14.91 -10.45
CA ALA A 79 -19.44 -15.59 -10.96
C ALA A 79 -19.16 -17.06 -11.35
N GLY A 80 -17.94 -17.36 -11.81
CA GLY A 80 -17.55 -18.72 -12.22
C GLY A 80 -17.03 -19.63 -11.10
N PHE A 81 -16.43 -19.09 -10.03
CA PHE A 81 -15.77 -19.90 -8.99
C PHE A 81 -16.65 -20.12 -7.74
N SER A 82 -17.14 -19.04 -7.12
CA SER A 82 -18.03 -19.13 -5.94
C SER A 82 -18.56 -17.75 -5.56
N PRO A 83 -19.87 -17.61 -5.27
CA PRO A 83 -20.45 -16.35 -4.81
C PRO A 83 -19.93 -15.91 -3.43
N THR A 84 -19.35 -16.82 -2.64
CA THR A 84 -18.82 -16.53 -1.30
C THR A 84 -17.43 -15.91 -1.31
N LEU A 85 -16.73 -15.87 -2.46
CA LEU A 85 -15.42 -15.24 -2.55
C LEU A 85 -15.50 -13.73 -2.27
N LYS A 86 -14.61 -13.23 -1.41
CA LYS A 86 -14.40 -11.79 -1.19
C LYS A 86 -13.00 -11.43 -1.65
N TRP A 87 -12.89 -10.46 -2.55
CA TRP A 87 -11.61 -9.88 -2.95
C TRP A 87 -11.29 -8.70 -2.03
N ARG A 88 -10.10 -8.68 -1.46
CA ARG A 88 -9.58 -7.53 -0.71
C ARG A 88 -8.42 -6.90 -1.45
N TYR A 89 -8.26 -5.60 -1.25
CA TYR A 89 -7.16 -4.81 -1.77
C TYR A 89 -6.47 -4.12 -0.60
N GLU A 90 -5.14 -4.12 -0.62
CA GLU A 90 -4.31 -3.42 0.35
C GLU A 90 -3.29 -2.60 -0.43
N ALA A 91 -3.21 -1.30 -0.15
CA ALA A 91 -2.21 -0.42 -0.75
C ALA A 91 -1.16 -0.05 0.30
N LYS A 92 0.11 -0.32 0.00
CA LYS A 92 1.26 0.06 0.82
C LYS A 92 2.12 1.07 0.07
N GLY A 93 2.37 2.23 0.66
CA GLY A 93 3.30 3.20 0.09
C GLY A 93 4.72 2.64 0.05
N ILE A 94 5.39 2.76 -1.10
CA ILE A 94 6.76 2.28 -1.31
C ILE A 94 7.77 3.40 -1.59
N GLY A 95 7.34 4.67 -1.53
CA GLY A 95 8.18 5.87 -1.74
C GLY A 95 7.72 6.69 -2.97
N ASP A 96 8.07 7.97 -3.05
CA ASP A 96 7.86 8.86 -4.21
C ASP A 96 6.49 8.75 -4.90
N ASP A 97 5.40 8.88 -4.14
CA ASP A 97 4.02 8.75 -4.64
C ASP A 97 3.70 7.41 -5.34
N ARG A 98 4.52 6.39 -5.06
CA ARG A 98 4.31 5.01 -5.50
C ARG A 98 3.69 4.17 -4.40
N TYR A 99 2.75 3.34 -4.82
CA TYR A 99 2.02 2.42 -3.98
C TYR A 99 2.10 1.02 -4.56
N ARG A 100 2.44 0.05 -3.71
CA ARG A 100 2.25 -1.36 -4.00
C ARG A 100 0.84 -1.74 -3.60
N VAL A 101 0.01 -2.09 -4.57
CA VAL A 101 -1.35 -2.56 -4.38
C VAL A 101 -1.36 -4.08 -4.47
N ILE A 102 -1.81 -4.73 -3.42
CA ILE A 102 -1.92 -6.18 -3.29
C ILE A 102 -3.40 -6.54 -3.27
N GLN A 103 -3.83 -7.40 -4.19
CA GLN A 103 -5.13 -8.02 -4.19
C GLN A 103 -5.00 -9.46 -3.70
N PHE A 104 -5.87 -9.88 -2.80
CA PHE A 104 -5.93 -11.25 -2.31
C PHE A 104 -7.38 -11.70 -2.11
N VAL A 105 -7.58 -13.01 -2.18
CA VAL A 105 -8.87 -13.65 -1.89
C VAL A 105 -8.97 -13.92 -0.40
N GLU A 106 -10.09 -13.53 0.20
CA GLU A 106 -10.49 -13.93 1.53
C GLU A 106 -11.59 -14.97 1.45
N GLY A 107 -11.46 -16.06 2.23
CA GLY A 107 -12.50 -17.08 2.41
C GLY A 107 -12.46 -18.29 1.47
N GLY A 108 -11.39 -18.47 0.68
CA GLY A 108 -11.22 -19.66 -0.18
C GLY A 108 -10.40 -20.78 0.47
N ARG A 109 -10.67 -22.04 0.10
CA ARG A 109 -9.83 -23.22 0.42
C ARG A 109 -8.61 -23.36 -0.49
N GLU A 110 -8.59 -22.65 -1.62
CA GLU A 110 -7.49 -22.68 -2.61
C GLU A 110 -6.28 -21.83 -2.19
N PRO A 111 -5.08 -22.11 -2.74
CA PRO A 111 -3.90 -21.30 -2.51
C PRO A 111 -4.20 -19.82 -2.80
N ARG A 112 -3.79 -18.96 -1.86
CA ARG A 112 -4.04 -17.50 -1.87
C ARG A 112 -3.49 -16.88 -3.16
N MET A 113 -4.30 -16.86 -4.22
CA MET A 113 -3.99 -16.17 -5.46
C MET A 113 -3.86 -14.69 -5.13
N THR A 114 -2.62 -14.25 -4.99
CA THR A 114 -2.28 -12.87 -4.63
C THR A 114 -1.80 -12.20 -5.90
N ARG A 115 -2.40 -11.08 -6.28
CA ARG A 115 -1.97 -10.27 -7.42
C ARG A 115 -1.40 -8.97 -6.90
N THR A 116 -0.31 -8.50 -7.49
CA THR A 116 0.37 -7.29 -7.03
C THR A 116 0.68 -6.36 -8.17
N TRP A 117 0.43 -5.07 -7.95
CA TRP A 117 0.74 -3.99 -8.87
C TRP A 117 1.53 -2.89 -8.16
N ILE A 118 2.40 -2.23 -8.92
CA ILE A 118 3.02 -0.98 -8.54
C ILE A 118 2.27 0.13 -9.26
N VAL A 119 1.70 1.04 -8.49
CA VAL A 119 1.02 2.24 -8.96
C VAL A 119 1.92 3.43 -8.69
N ASP A 120 2.18 4.22 -9.72
CA ASP A 120 2.85 5.50 -9.62
C ASP A 120 1.78 6.58 -9.82
N LEU A 121 1.40 7.26 -8.74
CA LEU A 121 0.31 8.24 -8.75
C LEU A 121 0.70 9.50 -9.54
N TYR A 122 1.99 9.85 -9.55
CA TYR A 122 2.49 11.02 -10.28
C TYR A 122 2.39 10.83 -11.80
N SER A 123 2.84 9.68 -12.31
CA SER A 123 2.79 9.35 -13.74
C SER A 123 1.49 8.67 -14.17
N VAL A 124 0.55 8.46 -13.25
CA VAL A 124 -0.73 7.78 -13.47
C VAL A 124 -0.51 6.39 -14.11
N LYS A 125 0.54 5.67 -13.69
CA LYS A 125 0.96 4.40 -14.28
C LYS A 125 0.70 3.23 -13.35
N VAL A 126 0.13 2.16 -13.87
CA VAL A 126 -0.06 0.89 -13.15
C VAL A 126 0.76 -0.20 -13.82
N THR A 127 1.63 -0.85 -13.06
CA THR A 127 2.53 -1.90 -13.56
C THR A 127 2.30 -3.20 -12.79
N PRO A 128 2.03 -4.33 -13.46
CA PRO A 128 1.91 -5.62 -12.78
C PRO A 128 3.27 -6.09 -12.27
N GLU A 129 3.36 -6.37 -10.97
CA GLU A 129 4.60 -6.76 -10.30
C GLU A 129 4.84 -8.27 -10.40
N ASN A 130 3.81 -9.07 -10.12
CA ASN A 130 3.94 -10.54 -10.04
C ASN A 130 3.27 -11.28 -11.22
N ALA A 131 3.59 -12.57 -11.39
CA ALA A 131 3.08 -13.39 -12.48
C ALA A 131 1.54 -13.47 -12.51
N ALA A 132 0.89 -13.50 -11.34
CA ALA A 132 -0.57 -13.57 -11.26
C ALA A 132 -1.26 -12.28 -11.75
N ALA A 133 -0.67 -11.11 -11.53
CA ALA A 133 -1.12 -9.85 -12.11
C ALA A 133 -0.82 -9.76 -13.61
N LYS A 134 0.37 -10.21 -14.03
CA LYS A 134 0.78 -10.23 -15.45
C LYS A 134 -0.14 -11.11 -16.31
N LYS A 135 -0.65 -12.22 -15.79
CA LYS A 135 -1.64 -13.07 -16.47
C LYS A 135 -2.94 -12.37 -16.87
N LEU A 136 -3.21 -11.18 -16.31
CA LEU A 136 -4.36 -10.39 -16.73
C LEU A 136 -4.07 -9.56 -18.00
N TYR A 137 -2.83 -9.41 -18.44
CA TYR A 137 -2.49 -8.63 -19.62
C TYR A 137 -2.22 -9.54 -20.81
#